data_AF-A0A3D2S1C5-F1
#
_entry.id   AF-A0A3D2S1C5-F1
#
_cell.length_a   1.000
_cell.length_b   1.000
_cell.length_c   1.000
_cell.angle_alpha   90.00
_cell.angle_beta   90.00
_cell.angle_gamma   90.00
#
_symmetry.space_group_name_H-M   'P 1'
#
loop_
_entity.id
_entity.type
_entity.pdbx_description
1 polymer ?
#
loop_
_entity_poly.entity_id
_entity_poly.type
_entity_poly.pdbx_seq_one_letter_code
_entity_poly.pdbx_strand_id
1 'polypeptide(L)' 'MERTIPGLPSKSKRWVGEMKEIAATFAEVGLTPKILDGAADMFQFVGDTRLADLQPEDQGSFPVMEDIITIFSEYLDT' A
#
# COMPACT_ATOMS: atom_id res chain seq x y z
N MET A 1 8.92 10.32 -6.44
CA MET A 1 8.53 9.39 -5.35
C MET A 1 8.14 10.15 -4.08
N GLU A 2 8.95 11.10 -3.61
CA GLU A 2 8.68 11.86 -2.37
C GLU A 2 7.32 12.56 -2.31
N ARG A 3 6.78 13.05 -3.44
CA ARG A 3 5.44 13.68 -3.48
C ARG A 3 4.28 12.69 -3.52
N THR A 4 4.53 11.43 -3.85
CA THR A 4 3.49 10.43 -4.11
C THR A 4 3.38 9.41 -2.99
N ILE A 5 4.49 9.10 -2.30
CA ILE A 5 4.54 8.14 -1.20
C ILE A 5 3.66 8.56 -0.01
N PRO A 6 3.60 9.84 0.42
CA PRO A 6 2.79 10.22 1.58
C PRO A 6 1.29 9.97 1.43
N GLY A 7 0.75 10.07 0.21
CA GLY A 7 -0.66 9.80 -0.06
C GLY A 7 -0.97 8.36 -0.48
N LEU A 8 0.03 7.47 -0.48
CA LEU A 8 -0.15 6.07 -0.84
C LEU A 8 -0.85 5.26 0.26
N PRO A 9 -0.46 5.39 1.55
CA PRO A 9 -1.06 4.59 2.61
C PRO A 9 -2.58 4.70 2.71
N SER A 10 -3.15 5.89 2.54
CA SER A 10 -4.61 6.11 2.59
C SER A 10 -5.40 5.35 1.52
N LYS A 11 -4.74 4.83 0.48
CA LYS A 11 -5.35 4.06 -0.61
C LYS A 11 -5.01 2.57 -0.57
N SER A 12 -4.08 2.18 0.30
CA SER A 12 -3.50 0.83 0.36
C SER A 12 -4.55 -0.27 0.53
N LYS A 13 -5.49 -0.11 1.47
CA LYS A 13 -6.58 -1.07 1.74
C LYS A 13 -7.42 -1.36 0.49
N ARG A 14 -7.74 -0.33 -0.31
CA ARG A 14 -8.46 -0.51 -1.59
C ARG A 14 -7.58 -1.23 -2.60
N TRP A 15 -6.32 -0.83 -2.70
CA TRP A 15 -5.37 -1.40 -3.65
C TRP A 15 -5.02 -2.87 -3.38
N VAL A 16 -5.12 -3.38 -2.16
CA VAL A 16 -5.01 -4.83 -1.88
C VAL A 16 -6.01 -5.63 -2.70
N GLY A 17 -7.28 -5.20 -2.72
CA GLY A 17 -8.33 -5.84 -3.50
C GLY A 17 -8.06 -5.74 -5.01
N GLU A 18 -7.74 -4.54 -5.48
CA GLU A 18 -7.43 -4.30 -6.89
C GLU A 18 -6.24 -5.16 -7.36
N MET A 19 -5.17 -5.28 -6.57
CA MET A 19 -4.01 -6.11 -6.91
C MET A 19 -4.40 -7.59 -7.01
N LYS A 20 -5.22 -8.09 -6.09
CA LYS A 20 -5.72 -9.49 -6.10
C LYS A 20 -6.60 -9.77 -7.32
N GLU A 21 -7.46 -8.84 -7.72
CA GLU A 21 -8.28 -9.00 -8.93
C GLU A 21 -7.45 -8.99 -10.22
N ILE A 22 -6.43 -8.13 -10.30
CA ILE A 22 -5.50 -8.12 -11.44
C ILE A 22 -4.67 -9.42 -11.45
N ALA A 23 -4.20 -9.88 -10.29
CA ALA A 23 -3.50 -11.16 -10.15
C ALA A 23 -4.34 -12.33 -10.66
N ALA A 24 -5.62 -12.40 -10.28
CA ALA A 24 -6.55 -13.41 -10.77
C ALA A 24 -6.71 -13.34 -12.29
N THR A 25 -6.86 -12.14 -12.86
CA THR A 25 -6.92 -11.93 -14.31
C THR A 25 -5.66 -12.44 -15.03
N PHE A 26 -4.47 -12.20 -14.46
CA PHE A 26 -3.21 -12.70 -15.01
C PHE A 26 -3.20 -14.24 -15.02
N ALA A 27 -3.61 -14.86 -13.92
CA ALA A 27 -3.67 -16.32 -13.82
C ALA A 27 -4.67 -16.93 -14.83
N GLU A 28 -5.83 -16.30 -15.05
CA GLU A 28 -6.84 -16.76 -16.02
C GLU A 28 -6.33 -16.82 -17.46
N VAL A 29 -5.44 -15.91 -17.86
CA VAL A 29 -4.83 -15.90 -19.20
C VAL A 29 -3.49 -16.67 -19.26
N GLY A 30 -3.14 -17.41 -18.21
CA GLY A 30 -1.93 -18.23 -18.14
C GLY A 30 -0.64 -17.44 -17.85
N LEU A 31 -0.75 -16.19 -17.42
CA LEU A 31 0.39 -15.38 -16.97
C LEU A 31 0.64 -15.57 -15.46
N THR A 32 1.83 -15.20 -14.99
CA THR A 32 2.17 -15.29 -13.57
C THR A 32 1.42 -14.24 -12.74
N PRO A 33 0.69 -14.62 -11.68
CA PRO A 33 0.03 -13.66 -10.79
C PRO A 33 1.00 -13.04 -9.78
N LYS A 34 2.17 -13.66 -9.56
CA LYS A 34 3.07 -13.41 -8.42
C LYS A 34 3.54 -11.96 -8.27
N ILE A 35 3.65 -11.20 -9.35
CA ILE A 35 4.05 -9.79 -9.28
C ILE A 35 2.94 -8.99 -8.58
N LEU A 36 1.68 -9.27 -8.91
CA LEU A 36 0.53 -8.57 -8.37
C LEU A 36 0.16 -9.10 -6.99
N ASP A 37 0.33 -10.41 -6.74
CA ASP A 37 0.22 -10.97 -5.39
C ASP A 37 1.24 -10.33 -4.45
N GLY A 38 2.51 -10.23 -4.87
CA GLY A 38 3.54 -9.55 -4.09
C GLY A 38 3.23 -8.05 -3.89
N ALA A 39 2.66 -7.38 -4.88
CA ALA A 39 2.19 -6.01 -4.71
C ALA A 39 1.03 -5.91 -3.69
N ALA A 40 0.11 -6.88 -3.69
CA ALA A 40 -0.96 -6.96 -2.70
C ALA A 40 -0.40 -7.15 -1.29
N ASP A 41 0.63 -7.99 -1.11
CA ASP A 41 1.30 -8.19 0.17
C ASP A 41 1.97 -6.88 0.66
N MET A 42 2.63 -6.16 -0.24
CA MET A 42 3.22 -4.85 0.09
C MET A 42 2.15 -3.83 0.50
N PHE A 43 1.01 -3.77 -0.21
CA PHE A 43 -0.08 -2.87 0.17
C PHE A 43 -0.81 -3.33 1.44
N GLN A 44 -0.84 -4.62 1.74
CA GLN A 44 -1.37 -5.14 3.00
C GLN A 44 -0.52 -4.64 4.16
N PHE A 45 0.81 -4.81 4.08
CA PHE A 45 1.75 -4.26 5.05
C PHE A 45 1.52 -2.77 5.30
N VAL A 46 1.41 -1.97 4.22
CA VAL A 46 1.13 -0.53 4.35
C VAL A 46 -0.26 -0.28 4.99
N GLY A 47 -1.25 -1.06 4.58
CA GLY A 47 -2.65 -0.99 5.02
C GLY A 47 -2.88 -1.35 6.48
N ASP A 48 -1.97 -2.10 7.08
CA ASP A 48 -2.01 -2.48 8.48
C ASP A 48 -1.42 -1.41 9.42
N THR A 49 -0.82 -0.36 8.87
CA THR A 49 -0.33 0.78 9.65
C THR A 49 -1.39 1.85 9.86
N ARG A 50 -1.23 2.66 10.90
CA ARG A 50 -2.10 3.83 11.17
C ARG A 50 -2.14 4.87 10.04
N LEU A 51 -1.18 4.82 9.11
CA LEU A 51 -1.15 5.72 7.95
C LEU A 51 -2.29 5.43 6.98
N ALA A 52 -2.85 4.22 6.99
CA ALA A 52 -3.93 3.83 6.10
C ALA A 52 -5.30 4.41 6.49
N ASP A 53 -5.42 4.99 7.68
CA ASP A 53 -6.66 5.61 8.16
C ASP A 53 -6.75 7.11 7.84
N LEU A 54 -5.69 7.68 7.26
CA LEU A 54 -5.67 9.06 6.77
C LEU A 54 -6.67 9.24 5.62
N GLN A 55 -7.37 10.37 5.59
CA GLN A 55 -8.29 10.68 4.49
C GLN A 55 -7.50 11.09 3.24
N PRO A 56 -7.71 10.45 2.07
CA PRO A 56 -7.02 10.79 0.82
C PRO A 56 -7.16 12.26 0.39
N GLU A 57 -8.26 12.90 0.77
CA GLU A 57 -8.61 14.28 0.44
C GLU A 57 -7.82 15.31 1.28
N ASP A 58 -7.36 14.90 2.48
CA ASP A 58 -6.63 15.76 3.42
C ASP A 58 -5.13 15.74 3.15
N GLN A 59 -4.73 16.03 1.91
CA GLN A 59 -3.35 15.88 1.44
C GLN A 59 -2.33 16.74 2.21
N GLY A 60 -2.76 17.88 2.76
CA GLY A 60 -1.91 18.74 3.59
C GLY A 60 -1.58 18.15 4.97
N SER A 61 -2.26 17.09 5.36
CA SER A 61 -2.11 16.42 6.66
C SER A 61 -1.24 15.16 6.59
N PHE A 62 -0.71 14.82 5.41
CA PHE A 62 0.15 13.64 5.27
C PHE A 62 1.52 13.88 5.92
N PRO A 63 2.04 12.89 6.68
CA PRO A 63 3.37 13.00 7.27
C PRO A 63 4.46 13.12 6.21
N VAL A 64 5.61 13.66 6.62
CA VAL A 64 6.80 13.68 5.77
C VAL A 64 7.41 12.28 5.63
N MET A 65 8.31 12.11 4.67
CA MET A 65 8.88 10.80 4.33
C MET A 65 9.59 10.14 5.51
N GLU A 66 10.29 10.94 6.32
CA GLU A 66 11.02 10.48 7.51
C GLU A 66 10.09 9.86 8.55
N ASP A 67 8.93 10.48 8.78
CA ASP A 67 7.92 9.98 9.71
C ASP A 67 7.30 8.68 9.17
N ILE A 68 7.07 8.60 7.85
CA ILE A 68 6.54 7.39 7.21
C ILE A 68 7.51 6.23 7.34
N ILE A 69 8.80 6.45 7.08
CA ILE A 69 9.84 5.42 7.26
C ILE A 69 9.85 4.94 8.71
N THR A 70 9.81 5.87 9.67
CA THR A 70 9.78 5.53 11.10
C THR A 70 8.59 4.63 11.44
N ILE A 71 7.38 5.00 11.01
CA ILE A 71 6.16 4.21 11.27
C ILE A 71 6.24 2.83 10.63
N PHE A 72 6.78 2.73 9.41
CA PHE A 72 6.97 1.44 8.74
C PHE A 72 7.99 0.57 9.46
N SER A 73 9.09 1.13 9.92
CA SER A 73 10.09 0.40 10.71
C SER A 73 9.50 -0.10 12.04
N GLU A 74 8.78 0.75 12.77
CA GLU A 74 8.13 0.37 14.02
C GLU A 74 7.16 -0.81 13.85
N TYR A 75 6.39 -0.84 12.76
CA TYR A 75 5.48 -1.96 12.46
C TYR A 75 6.23 -3.26 12.12
N LEU A 76 7.40 -3.19 11.51
CA LEU A 76 8.18 -4.40 11.18
C LEU A 76 8.87 -5.02 12.39
N ASP A 77 9.05 -4.24 13.46
CA ASP A 77 9.66 -4.68 14.72
C ASP A 77 8.64 -5.28 15.71
N THR A 78 7.33 -5.27 15.40
CA THR A 78 6.26 -5.91 16.21
C THR A 78 6.06 -7.38 15.86
#